data_AF-A0A5B7ANV7-F1
#
_entry.id   AF-A0A5B7ANV7-F1
#
_cell.length_a   1.000
_cell.length_b   1.000
_cell.length_c   1.000
_cell.angle_alpha   90.00
_cell.angle_beta   90.00
_cell.angle_gamma   90.00
#
_symmetry.space_group_name_H-M   'P 1'
#
loop_
_entity.id
_entity.type
_entity.pdbx_description
1 polymer ?
#
loop_
_entity_poly.entity_id
_entity_poly.type
_entity_poly.pdbx_seq_one_letter_code
_entity_poly.pdbx_strand_id
1 'polypeptide(L)'
;SKASDLNSNSLLGLEIATKRDIIGIALANLIRLHWKRASRTNHGLMLTSPLRPVHDANEKISKIGGSNVPLLRPQDLRLAIMASERLLILQPHNWALRRDHGMMLYYNREYEEAVQELSICMAFAPEDEAEVLEPFVEKLHLLRLESSWKSLGHKGRLTVP
;
A
#
# COMPACT_ATOMS: atom_id res chain seq x y z
N SER A 1 -22.37 -10.19 -12.60
CA SER A 1 -22.68 -11.63 -12.65
C SER A 1 -23.34 -12.06 -11.36
N LYS A 2 -24.53 -12.66 -11.43
CA LYS A 2 -25.19 -13.23 -10.25
C LYS A 2 -24.65 -14.65 -10.05
N ALA A 3 -24.47 -15.07 -8.80
CA ALA A 3 -24.06 -16.43 -8.48
C ALA A 3 -25.10 -17.49 -8.91
N SER A 4 -26.33 -17.06 -9.25
CA SER A 4 -27.42 -17.91 -9.77
C SER A 4 -27.18 -18.45 -11.18
N ASP A 5 -26.25 -17.88 -11.93
CA ASP A 5 -26.04 -18.22 -13.34
C ASP A 5 -25.00 -19.35 -13.53
N LEU A 6 -24.42 -19.83 -12.42
CA LEU A 6 -23.45 -20.93 -12.41
C LEU A 6 -24.19 -22.27 -12.33
N ASN A 7 -24.13 -23.05 -13.41
CA ASN A 7 -24.65 -24.43 -13.45
C ASN A 7 -23.48 -25.43 -13.54
N SER A 8 -23.78 -26.74 -13.45
CA SER A 8 -22.76 -27.80 -13.55
C SER A 8 -21.95 -27.73 -14.85
N ASN A 9 -22.53 -27.20 -15.92
CA ASN A 9 -21.87 -27.06 -17.22
C ASN A 9 -20.91 -25.88 -17.26
N SER A 10 -21.06 -24.89 -16.35
CA SER A 10 -20.10 -23.79 -16.19
C SER A 10 -18.71 -24.26 -15.73
N LEU A 11 -18.63 -25.44 -15.10
CA LEU A 11 -17.37 -26.04 -14.65
C LEU A 11 -16.61 -26.75 -15.78
N LEU A 12 -17.28 -27.13 -16.87
CA LEU A 12 -16.69 -27.90 -17.98
C LEU A 12 -15.69 -27.08 -18.82
N GLY A 13 -15.78 -25.75 -18.77
CA GLY A 13 -14.87 -24.84 -19.47
C GLY A 13 -13.73 -24.29 -18.61
N LEU A 14 -13.59 -24.73 -17.36
CA LEU A 14 -12.53 -24.25 -16.48
C LEU A 14 -11.24 -25.03 -16.74
N GLU A 15 -10.16 -24.30 -17.01
CA GLU A 15 -8.83 -24.88 -17.11
C GLU A 15 -8.33 -25.34 -15.73
N ILE A 16 -7.52 -26.40 -15.72
CA ILE A 16 -6.90 -26.91 -14.49
C ILE A 16 -5.86 -25.88 -14.03
N ALA A 17 -6.09 -25.30 -12.85
CA ALA A 17 -5.18 -24.34 -12.24
C ALA A 17 -3.79 -24.97 -12.00
N THR A 18 -2.75 -24.26 -12.40
CA THR A 18 -1.38 -24.66 -12.09
C THR A 18 -1.04 -24.41 -10.63
N LYS A 19 0.06 -24.99 -10.13
CA LYS A 19 0.58 -24.68 -8.78
C LYS A 19 0.81 -23.17 -8.60
N ARG A 20 1.27 -22.48 -9.66
CA ARG A 20 1.51 -21.03 -9.65
C ARG A 20 0.19 -20.27 -9.47
N ASP A 21 -0.87 -20.68 -10.14
CA ASP A 21 -2.19 -20.05 -10.05
C ASP A 21 -2.80 -20.22 -8.66
N ILE A 22 -2.71 -21.43 -8.10
CA ILE A 22 -3.19 -21.73 -6.74
C ILE A 22 -2.46 -20.85 -5.71
N ILE A 23 -1.13 -20.76 -5.80
CA ILE A 23 -0.34 -19.89 -4.91
C ILE A 23 -0.72 -18.42 -5.13
N GLY A 24 -0.86 -17.97 -6.37
CA GLY A 24 -1.26 -16.60 -6.69
C GLY A 24 -2.60 -16.21 -6.09
N ILE A 25 -3.61 -17.07 -6.23
CA ILE A 25 -4.95 -16.89 -5.66
C ILE A 25 -4.90 -16.87 -4.13
N ALA A 26 -4.12 -17.78 -3.52
CA ALA A 26 -3.97 -17.82 -2.06
C ALA A 26 -3.34 -16.52 -1.53
N LEU A 27 -2.27 -16.03 -2.16
CA LEU A 27 -1.60 -14.80 -1.78
C LEU A 27 -2.51 -13.57 -1.95
N ALA A 28 -3.21 -13.45 -3.08
CA ALA A 28 -4.17 -12.37 -3.29
C ALA A 28 -5.27 -12.33 -2.21
N ASN A 29 -5.75 -13.50 -1.79
CA ASN A 29 -6.72 -13.61 -0.71
C ASN A 29 -6.14 -13.23 0.66
N LEU A 30 -4.88 -13.60 0.94
CA LEU A 30 -4.20 -13.19 2.17
C LEU A 30 -4.01 -11.67 2.23
N ILE A 31 -3.57 -11.04 1.13
CA ILE A 31 -3.46 -9.58 1.04
C ILE A 31 -4.80 -8.92 1.39
N ARG A 32 -5.89 -9.34 0.72
CA ARG A 32 -7.24 -8.78 0.94
C ARG A 32 -7.72 -9.00 2.38
N LEU A 33 -7.49 -10.18 2.94
CA LEU A 33 -7.88 -10.51 4.32
C LEU A 33 -7.15 -9.63 5.34
N HIS A 34 -5.82 -9.56 5.21
CA HIS A 34 -4.98 -8.83 6.13
C HIS A 34 -5.15 -7.32 6.00
N TRP A 35 -5.26 -6.79 4.79
CA TRP A 35 -5.62 -5.39 4.57
C TRP A 35 -6.95 -5.04 5.24
N LYS A 36 -8.00 -5.84 4.99
CA LYS A 36 -9.31 -5.65 5.61
C LYS A 36 -9.23 -5.66 7.13
N ARG A 37 -8.39 -6.51 7.72
CA ARG A 37 -8.17 -6.55 9.18
C ARG A 37 -7.38 -5.32 9.66
N ALA A 38 -6.33 -4.93 8.95
CA ALA A 38 -5.50 -3.79 9.27
C ALA A 38 -6.31 -2.49 9.31
N SER A 39 -7.22 -2.30 8.35
CA SER A 39 -8.03 -1.09 8.19
C SER A 39 -9.37 -1.07 8.93
N ARG A 40 -9.69 -2.08 9.76
CA ARG A 40 -11.00 -2.16 10.44
C ARG A 40 -11.37 -0.93 11.27
N THR A 41 -10.38 -0.22 11.80
CA THR A 41 -10.56 0.99 12.61
C THR A 41 -10.71 2.27 11.78
N ASN A 42 -10.44 2.22 10.47
CA ASN A 42 -10.53 3.36 9.55
C ASN A 42 -11.42 2.99 8.36
N HIS A 43 -12.74 3.07 8.59
CA HIS A 43 -13.73 2.83 7.56
C HIS A 43 -13.51 3.78 6.36
N GLY A 44 -13.33 3.21 5.16
CA GLY A 44 -13.09 3.99 3.93
C GLY A 44 -11.63 4.10 3.49
N LEU A 45 -10.68 3.51 4.23
CA LEU A 45 -9.31 3.37 3.75
C LEU A 45 -9.21 2.22 2.74
N MET A 46 -9.42 2.53 1.47
CA MET A 46 -9.15 1.61 0.36
C MET A 46 -7.79 1.95 -0.23
N LEU A 47 -7.10 0.96 -0.79
CA LEU A 47 -5.84 1.20 -1.51
C LEU A 47 -6.08 2.12 -2.72
N THR A 48 -7.30 2.13 -3.26
CA THR A 48 -7.79 2.97 -4.36
C THR A 48 -8.43 4.28 -3.91
N SER A 49 -8.47 4.57 -2.60
CA SER A 49 -9.05 5.83 -2.13
C SER A 49 -8.21 6.99 -2.69
N PRO A 50 -8.83 8.08 -3.18
CA PRO A 50 -8.11 9.30 -3.52
C PRO A 50 -7.22 9.66 -2.35
N LEU A 51 -5.99 10.05 -2.66
CA LEU A 51 -4.95 10.40 -1.71
C LEU A 51 -5.33 11.72 -1.04
N ARG A 52 -6.41 11.69 -0.25
CA ARG A 52 -6.86 12.82 0.52
C ARG A 52 -5.68 13.19 1.41
N PRO A 53 -5.34 14.49 1.50
CA PRO A 53 -4.66 14.94 2.69
C PRO A 53 -5.49 14.40 3.85
N VAL A 54 -4.92 13.55 4.71
CA VAL A 54 -5.54 13.21 6.00
C VAL A 54 -5.59 14.46 6.90
N HIS A 55 -5.24 15.63 6.36
CA HIS A 55 -5.20 16.94 6.99
C HIS A 55 -5.98 17.92 6.12
N ASP A 56 -7.24 18.15 6.48
CA ASP A 56 -7.83 19.44 6.20
C ASP A 56 -6.90 20.49 6.81
N ALA A 57 -6.49 21.47 6.01
CA ALA A 57 -5.58 22.55 6.38
C ALA A 57 -6.12 23.46 7.52
N ASN A 58 -7.27 23.12 8.11
CA ASN A 58 -7.96 23.89 9.13
C ASN A 58 -7.99 23.22 10.51
N GLU A 59 -7.56 21.96 10.65
CA GLU A 59 -7.37 21.35 11.97
C GLU A 59 -5.92 21.56 12.46
N LYS A 60 -5.73 22.67 13.17
CA LYS A 60 -4.65 22.92 14.15
C LYS A 60 -3.40 22.04 13.98
N ILE A 61 -2.46 22.58 13.21
CA ILE A 61 -1.05 22.19 13.07
C ILE A 61 -0.33 21.93 14.42
N SER A 62 -0.93 22.30 15.55
CA SER A 62 -0.42 22.07 16.90
C SER A 62 -0.50 20.63 17.44
N LYS A 63 -0.92 19.63 16.66
CA LYS A 63 -0.89 18.20 17.05
C LYS A 63 -0.03 17.31 16.14
N ILE A 64 0.84 17.91 15.31
CA ILE A 64 1.78 17.19 14.44
C ILE A 64 3.00 16.65 15.22
N GLY A 65 3.02 16.81 16.55
CA GLY A 65 3.90 16.09 17.46
C GLY A 65 3.28 14.79 17.95
N GLY A 66 3.60 13.66 17.31
CA GLY A 66 3.75 12.39 18.06
C GLY A 66 2.49 11.61 18.45
N SER A 67 1.46 11.51 17.61
CA SER A 67 0.57 10.35 17.73
C SER A 67 1.31 9.11 17.24
N ASN A 68 2.07 8.47 18.13
CA ASN A 68 2.71 7.14 17.93
C ASN A 68 1.69 6.01 17.74
N VAL A 69 0.39 6.32 17.72
CA VAL A 69 -0.67 5.35 17.48
C VAL A 69 -0.70 5.04 15.98
N PRO A 70 -0.45 3.77 15.59
CA PRO A 70 -0.42 3.39 14.18
C PRO A 70 -1.82 3.50 13.58
N LEU A 71 -1.91 4.09 12.38
CA LEU A 71 -3.17 4.24 11.65
C LEU A 71 -3.83 2.87 11.43
N LEU A 72 -3.02 1.87 11.10
CA LEU A 72 -3.45 0.50 10.86
C LEU A 72 -2.95 -0.43 11.95
N ARG A 73 -3.61 -1.59 12.11
CA ARG A 73 -3.07 -2.64 12.97
C ARG A 73 -1.74 -3.15 12.40
N PRO A 74 -0.59 -2.96 13.10
CA PRO A 74 0.72 -3.20 12.50
C PRO A 74 0.96 -4.66 12.10
N GLN A 75 0.45 -5.61 12.90
CA GLN A 75 0.63 -7.03 12.63
C GLN A 75 -0.10 -7.48 11.36
N ASP A 76 -1.36 -7.06 11.21
CA ASP A 76 -2.12 -7.36 9.99
C ASP A 76 -1.52 -6.67 8.77
N LEU A 77 -1.07 -5.41 8.89
CA LEU A 77 -0.42 -4.70 7.79
C LEU A 77 0.86 -5.41 7.34
N ARG A 78 1.72 -5.83 8.26
CA ARG A 78 2.94 -6.59 7.94
C ARG A 78 2.64 -7.89 7.20
N LEU A 79 1.60 -8.63 7.60
CA LEU A 79 1.20 -9.85 6.91
C LEU A 79 0.68 -9.57 5.49
N ALA A 80 -0.02 -8.45 5.28
CA ALA A 80 -0.42 -8.02 3.94
C ALA A 80 0.81 -7.69 3.06
N ILE A 81 1.78 -6.94 3.61
CA ILE A 81 3.03 -6.57 2.93
C ILE A 81 3.79 -7.84 2.50
N MET A 82 4.03 -8.78 3.42
CA MET A 82 4.73 -10.03 3.10
C MET A 82 4.01 -10.85 2.02
N ALA A 83 2.68 -10.90 2.05
CA ALA A 83 1.90 -11.59 1.02
C ALA A 83 2.02 -10.90 -0.35
N SER A 84 2.02 -9.56 -0.39
CA SER A 84 2.22 -8.80 -1.63
C SER A 84 3.62 -8.96 -2.21
N GLU A 85 4.68 -8.96 -1.40
CA GLU A 85 6.05 -9.23 -1.85
C GLU A 85 6.16 -10.59 -2.55
N ARG A 86 5.56 -11.63 -1.95
CA ARG A 86 5.55 -12.98 -2.55
C ARG A 86 4.76 -13.03 -3.85
N LEU A 87 3.66 -12.29 -3.93
CA LEU A 87 2.86 -12.24 -5.15
C LEU A 87 3.57 -11.47 -6.26
N LEU A 88 4.33 -10.43 -5.94
CA LEU A 88 5.13 -9.66 -6.90
C LEU A 88 6.22 -10.49 -7.56
N ILE A 89 6.79 -11.49 -6.87
CA ILE A 89 7.71 -12.46 -7.49
C ILE A 89 6.98 -13.26 -8.60
N LEU A 90 5.69 -13.56 -8.40
CA LEU A 90 4.88 -14.27 -9.39
C LEU A 90 4.31 -13.35 -10.47
N GLN A 91 4.19 -12.05 -10.21
CA GLN A 91 3.56 -11.10 -11.13
C GLN A 91 4.31 -9.75 -11.13
N PRO A 92 5.57 -9.72 -11.57
CA PRO A 92 6.42 -8.53 -11.42
C PRO A 92 6.01 -7.35 -12.32
N HIS A 93 5.17 -7.57 -13.33
CA HIS A 93 4.69 -6.52 -14.23
C HIS A 93 3.25 -6.08 -13.91
N ASN A 94 2.66 -6.60 -12.83
CA ASN A 94 1.30 -6.24 -12.45
C ASN A 94 1.32 -4.90 -11.71
N TRP A 95 1.10 -3.80 -12.46
CA TRP A 95 1.14 -2.45 -11.91
C TRP A 95 0.13 -2.23 -10.77
N ALA A 96 -1.08 -2.79 -10.86
CA ALA A 96 -2.10 -2.63 -9.82
C ALA A 96 -1.63 -3.25 -8.48
N LEU A 97 -0.98 -4.42 -8.55
CA LEU A 97 -0.36 -5.06 -7.39
C LEU A 97 0.80 -4.24 -6.83
N ARG A 98 1.65 -3.66 -7.69
CA ARG A 98 2.74 -2.77 -7.27
C ARG A 98 2.23 -1.52 -6.57
N ARG A 99 1.20 -0.88 -7.15
CA ARG A 99 0.49 0.26 -6.54
C ARG A 99 -0.01 -0.09 -5.15
N ASP A 100 -0.71 -1.21 -5.02
CA ASP A 100 -1.24 -1.70 -3.74
C ASP A 100 -0.12 -1.95 -2.72
N HIS A 101 0.97 -2.59 -3.14
CA HIS A 101 2.13 -2.84 -2.28
C HIS A 101 2.80 -1.53 -1.81
N GLY A 102 3.07 -0.60 -2.72
CA GLY A 102 3.63 0.72 -2.41
C GLY A 102 2.74 1.51 -1.44
N MET A 103 1.42 1.42 -1.58
CA MET A 103 0.49 2.02 -0.64
C MET A 103 0.56 1.38 0.76
N MET A 104 0.71 0.06 0.85
CA MET A 104 0.89 -0.61 2.16
C MET A 104 2.19 -0.17 2.84
N LEU A 105 3.29 -0.02 2.10
CA LEU A 105 4.57 0.51 2.59
C LEU A 105 4.42 1.96 3.10
N TYR A 106 3.70 2.81 2.35
CA TYR A 106 3.37 4.17 2.78
C TYR A 106 2.64 4.18 4.13
N TYR A 107 1.61 3.35 4.30
CA TYR A 107 0.89 3.24 5.58
C TYR A 107 1.74 2.64 6.70
N ASN A 108 2.74 1.82 6.37
CA ASN A 108 3.72 1.32 7.34
C ASN A 108 4.82 2.35 7.66
N ARG A 109 4.80 3.52 7.01
CA ARG A 109 5.78 4.62 7.11
C ARG A 109 7.16 4.27 6.56
N GLU A 110 7.23 3.28 5.67
CA GLU A 110 8.41 2.91 4.89
C GLU A 110 8.43 3.79 3.63
N TYR A 111 8.70 5.09 3.81
CA TYR A 111 8.54 6.09 2.76
C TYR A 111 9.55 5.94 1.62
N GLU A 112 10.74 5.41 1.90
CA GLU A 112 11.76 5.19 0.88
C GLU A 112 11.36 4.06 -0.06
N GLU A 113 10.98 2.92 0.52
CA GLU A 113 10.52 1.74 -0.17
C GLU A 113 9.21 2.02 -0.92
N ALA A 114 8.29 2.77 -0.31
CA ALA A 114 7.06 3.19 -0.95
C ALA A 114 7.31 4.09 -2.17
N VAL A 115 8.25 5.05 -2.09
CA VAL A 115 8.66 5.86 -3.24
C VAL A 115 9.20 4.95 -4.35
N GLN A 116 10.14 4.07 -4.03
CA GLN A 116 10.77 3.21 -5.01
C GLN A 116 9.74 2.33 -5.72
N GLU A 117 8.85 1.68 -4.97
CA GLU A 117 7.86 0.77 -5.53
C GLU A 117 6.82 1.50 -6.38
N LEU A 118 6.36 2.67 -5.96
CA LEU A 118 5.39 3.46 -6.73
C LEU A 118 6.02 4.08 -7.99
N SER A 119 7.30 4.44 -7.96
CA SER A 119 8.04 4.84 -9.16
C SER A 119 8.15 3.70 -10.17
N ILE A 120 8.42 2.48 -9.70
CA ILE A 120 8.42 1.29 -10.56
C ILE A 120 7.02 1.00 -11.09
N CYS A 121 5.98 1.18 -10.26
CA CYS A 121 4.59 1.02 -10.66
C CYS A 121 4.23 1.89 -11.86
N MET A 122 4.61 3.17 -11.85
CA MET A 122 4.34 4.10 -12.96
C MET A 122 4.93 3.62 -14.29
N ALA A 123 6.10 2.97 -14.27
CA ALA A 123 6.72 2.43 -15.48
C ALA A 123 5.93 1.27 -16.13
N PHE A 124 5.01 0.63 -15.39
CA PHE A 124 4.16 -0.47 -15.88
C PHE A 124 2.67 -0.08 -15.99
N ALA A 125 2.29 1.10 -15.49
CA ALA A 125 0.92 1.55 -15.48
C ALA A 125 0.52 2.17 -16.83
N PRO A 126 -0.77 2.12 -17.20
CA PRO A 126 -1.32 2.99 -18.24
C PRO A 126 -1.01 4.47 -17.97
N GLU A 127 -0.89 5.28 -19.04
CA GLU A 127 -0.51 6.69 -18.94
C GLU A 127 -1.43 7.48 -18.01
N ASP A 128 -2.75 7.28 -18.11
CA ASP A 128 -3.76 7.94 -17.29
C ASP A 128 -3.64 7.60 -15.79
N GLU A 129 -3.29 6.35 -15.47
CA GLU A 129 -3.05 5.93 -14.09
C GLU A 129 -1.70 6.45 -13.55
N ALA A 130 -0.69 6.52 -14.42
CA ALA A 130 0.63 7.06 -14.06
C ALA A 130 0.56 8.57 -13.75
N GLU A 131 -0.16 9.35 -14.57
CA GLU A 131 -0.40 10.79 -14.34
C GLU A 131 -1.07 11.05 -12.99
N VAL A 132 -1.99 10.18 -12.58
CA VAL A 132 -2.64 10.29 -11.25
C VAL A 132 -1.67 9.97 -10.11
N LEU A 133 -0.73 9.05 -10.34
CA LEU A 133 0.22 8.58 -9.33
C LEU A 133 1.41 9.55 -9.15
N GLU A 134 1.80 10.28 -10.18
CA GLU A 134 2.98 11.16 -10.17
C GLU A 134 2.95 12.23 -9.05
N PRO A 135 1.89 13.05 -8.89
CA PRO A 135 1.83 14.05 -7.82
C PRO A 135 1.91 13.43 -6.41
N PHE A 136 1.46 12.18 -6.27
CA PHE A 136 1.57 11.47 -5.01
C PHE A 136 3.00 11.08 -4.68
N VAL A 137 3.72 10.54 -5.66
CA VAL A 137 5.11 10.15 -5.50
C VAL A 137 5.97 11.37 -5.16
N GLU A 138 5.71 12.52 -5.77
CA GLU A 138 6.36 13.79 -5.42
C GLU A 138 6.10 14.17 -3.96
N LYS A 139 4.84 14.16 -3.53
CA LYS A 139 4.48 14.44 -2.13
C LYS A 139 5.14 13.46 -1.16
N LEU A 140 5.25 12.20 -1.55
CA LEU A 140 5.88 11.15 -0.75
C LEU A 140 7.39 11.38 -0.60
N HIS A 141 8.07 11.88 -1.64
CA HIS A 141 9.47 12.32 -1.53
C HIS A 141 9.65 13.42 -0.47
N LEU A 142 8.73 14.39 -0.41
CA LEU A 142 8.77 15.45 0.60
C LEU A 142 8.61 14.85 2.01
N LEU A 143 7.68 13.92 2.21
CA LEU A 143 7.49 13.22 3.49
C LEU A 143 8.74 12.42 3.91
N ARG A 144 9.40 11.75 2.96
CA ARG A 144 10.68 11.05 3.18
C ARG A 144 11.74 12.03 3.70
N LEU A 145 11.92 13.17 3.04
CA LEU A 145 12.89 14.19 3.44
C LEU A 145 12.58 14.76 4.84
N GLU A 146 11.33 15.09 5.12
CA GLU A 146 10.91 15.57 6.44
C GLU A 146 11.18 14.53 7.54
N SER A 147 10.89 13.25 7.28
CA SER A 147 11.13 12.17 8.23
C SER A 147 12.63 12.01 8.55
N SER A 148 13.49 12.14 7.52
CA SER A 148 14.94 12.11 7.65
C SER A 148 15.44 13.27 8.53
N TRP A 149 14.99 14.50 8.29
CA TRP A 149 15.36 15.66 9.11
C TRP A 149 14.91 15.55 10.57
N LYS A 150 13.69 15.06 10.82
CA LYS A 150 13.20 14.84 12.20
C LYS A 150 14.05 13.82 12.97
N SER A 151 14.53 12.77 12.27
CA SER A 151 15.44 11.78 12.86
C SER A 151 16.83 12.36 13.17
N LEU A 152 17.31 13.28 12.34
CA LEU A 152 18.61 13.94 12.52
C LEU A 152 18.58 14.93 13.69
N GLY A 153 17.49 15.68 13.84
CA GLY A 153 17.27 16.60 14.97
C GLY A 153 17.21 15.90 16.34
N HIS A 154 16.82 14.63 16.40
CA HIS A 154 16.85 13.84 17.65
C HIS A 154 18.24 13.29 18.01
N LYS A 155 19.17 13.20 17.04
CA LYS A 155 20.56 12.79 17.29
C LYS A 155 21.48 13.96 17.64
N GLY A 156 21.05 15.20 17.42
CA GLY A 156 21.83 16.41 17.64
C GLY A 156 21.54 17.10 18.97
N ARG A 157 21.76 16.45 20.12
CA ARG A 157 22.17 17.22 21.31
C ARG A 157 23.62 17.61 21.08
N LEU A 158 23.83 18.69 20.35
CA LEU A 158 25.12 19.39 20.32
C LEU A 158 25.36 19.89 21.75
N THR A 159 26.10 19.13 22.56
CA THR A 159 26.80 19.67 23.72
C THR A 159 27.83 20.65 23.19
N VAL A 160 27.48 21.94 23.25
CA VAL A 160 28.43 23.04 23.08
C VAL A 160 29.35 23.02 24.31
N PRO A 161 30.68 23.07 24.14
CA PRO A 161 31.64 23.10 25.26
C PRO A 161 31.55 24.38 26.09
#